data_AF-A0A947DHI0-F1
#
_entry.id   AF-A0A947DHI0-F1
#
_cell.length_a   1.000
_cell.length_b   1.000
_cell.length_c   1.000
_cell.angle_alpha   90.00
_cell.angle_beta   90.00
_cell.angle_gamma   90.00
#
_symmetry.space_group_name_H-M   'P 1'
#
loop_
_entity.id
_entity.type
_entity.pdbx_description
1 polymer ?
#
loop_
_entity_poly.entity_id
_entity_poly.type
_entity_poly.pdbx_seq_one_letter_code
_entity_poly.pdbx_strand_id
1 'polypeptide(L)'
;MFQRILVALDRSNSSCSVLEEAIALAKPKTQLHLVMVVPSVDMGYPDPIYLSMEGMQGVWTTELYQSYMASWRQQQQEIEHWLRSQTDYAHRQGIAASYTCPEGPPGPTLCDVATHWTADLIMMGRRGRSGFSELLLGSVSNYVMHHAPCSVLTVQGMEQPAMATTTAHPSEIASSP
;
A
#
# COMPACT_ATOMS: atom_id res chain seq x y z
N MET A 1 -5.69 -24.12 11.29
CA MET A 1 -6.81 -23.19 10.98
C MET A 1 -6.42 -21.83 11.50
N PHE A 2 -6.49 -20.80 10.66
CA PHE A 2 -6.03 -19.46 10.98
C PHE A 2 -7.07 -18.68 11.81
N GLN A 3 -6.65 -18.17 12.96
CA GLN A 3 -7.44 -17.38 13.89
C GLN A 3 -7.08 -15.90 13.84
N ARG A 4 -5.84 -15.56 13.47
CA ARG A 4 -5.32 -14.19 13.46
C ARG A 4 -4.65 -13.91 12.13
N ILE A 5 -5.45 -13.40 11.21
CA ILE A 5 -5.02 -13.10 9.84
C ILE A 5 -4.63 -11.63 9.76
N LEU A 6 -3.35 -11.38 9.49
CA LEU A 6 -2.84 -10.05 9.15
C LEU A 6 -3.07 -9.81 7.67
N VAL A 7 -3.80 -8.76 7.33
CA VAL A 7 -4.15 -8.40 5.95
C VAL A 7 -3.32 -7.18 5.54
N ALA A 8 -2.26 -7.41 4.77
CA ALA A 8 -1.40 -6.35 4.26
C ALA A 8 -2.04 -5.70 3.03
N LEU A 9 -2.31 -4.40 3.13
CA LEU A 9 -2.99 -3.61 2.11
C LEU A 9 -2.05 -2.53 1.56
N ASP A 10 -2.20 -2.23 0.28
CA ASP A 10 -1.62 -1.05 -0.37
C ASP A 10 -2.69 -0.24 -1.10
N ARG A 11 -2.35 0.89 -1.72
CA ARG A 11 -3.29 1.67 -2.56
C ARG A 11 -3.42 1.10 -3.99
N SER A 12 -3.14 -0.18 -4.21
CA SER A 12 -3.36 -0.81 -5.51
C SER A 12 -4.81 -1.29 -5.66
N ASN A 13 -5.22 -1.51 -6.91
CA ASN A 13 -6.52 -2.08 -7.25
C ASN A 13 -6.69 -3.51 -6.68
N SER A 14 -5.60 -4.20 -6.34
CA SER A 14 -5.64 -5.58 -5.85
C SER A 14 -5.99 -5.71 -4.36
N SER A 15 -5.90 -4.62 -3.59
CA SER A 15 -6.14 -4.63 -2.14
C SER A 15 -7.57 -5.03 -1.75
N CYS A 16 -8.57 -4.66 -2.55
CA CYS A 16 -9.95 -5.08 -2.31
C CYS A 16 -10.07 -6.61 -2.38
N SER A 17 -9.44 -7.25 -3.37
CA SER A 17 -9.46 -8.70 -3.52
C SER A 17 -8.78 -9.43 -2.37
N VAL A 18 -7.71 -8.85 -1.79
CA VAL A 18 -7.03 -9.46 -0.63
C VAL A 18 -7.95 -9.49 0.59
N LEU A 19 -8.66 -8.39 0.87
CA LEU A 19 -9.60 -8.31 1.99
C LEU A 19 -10.80 -9.22 1.78
N GLU A 20 -11.37 -9.25 0.57
CA GLU A 20 -12.48 -10.14 0.22
C GLU A 20 -12.10 -11.61 0.42
N GLU A 21 -10.92 -12.02 -0.04
CA GLU A 21 -10.42 -13.39 0.15
C GLU A 21 -10.18 -13.68 1.65
N ALA A 22 -9.68 -12.72 2.42
CA ALA A 22 -9.50 -12.87 3.86
C ALA A 22 -10.83 -13.05 4.60
N ILE A 23 -11.88 -12.33 4.18
CA ILE A 23 -13.24 -12.49 4.70
C ILE A 23 -13.81 -13.85 4.31
N ALA A 24 -13.62 -14.28 3.06
CA ALA A 24 -14.08 -15.59 2.58
C ALA A 24 -13.40 -16.76 3.32
N LEU A 25 -12.14 -16.60 3.69
CA LEU A 25 -11.37 -17.59 4.46
C LEU A 25 -11.74 -17.60 5.95
N ALA A 26 -12.26 -16.49 6.47
CA ALA A 26 -12.52 -16.30 7.89
C ALA A 26 -13.61 -17.23 8.44
N LYS A 27 -13.41 -17.71 9.66
CA LYS A 27 -14.39 -18.51 10.43
C LYS A 27 -14.90 -17.71 11.64
N PRO A 28 -15.92 -18.18 12.37
CA PRO A 28 -16.56 -17.40 13.45
C PRO A 28 -15.66 -16.89 14.59
N LYS A 29 -14.43 -17.41 14.72
CA LYS A 29 -13.43 -16.97 15.72
C LYS A 29 -12.23 -16.25 15.10
N THR A 30 -12.22 -16.07 13.78
CA THR A 30 -11.13 -15.40 13.08
C THR A 30 -11.20 -13.90 13.33
N GLN A 31 -10.03 -13.32 13.59
CA GLN A 31 -9.82 -11.88 13.69
C GLN A 31 -8.93 -11.45 12.53
N LEU A 32 -9.27 -10.31 11.94
CA LEU A 32 -8.46 -9.66 10.92
C LEU A 32 -7.72 -8.45 11.53
N HIS A 33 -6.48 -8.26 11.12
CA HIS A 33 -5.73 -7.04 11.39
C HIS A 33 -5.22 -6.44 10.08
N LEU A 34 -5.84 -5.34 9.65
CA LEU A 34 -5.52 -4.64 8.42
C LEU A 34 -4.31 -3.76 8.65
N VAL A 35 -3.29 -3.88 7.81
CA VAL A 35 -2.03 -3.13 7.95
C VAL A 35 -1.72 -2.45 6.63
N MET A 36 -1.57 -1.12 6.67
CA MET A 36 -0.95 -0.36 5.59
C MET A 36 0.33 0.27 6.12
N VAL A 37 1.47 -0.12 5.58
CA VAL A 37 2.74 0.49 5.97
C VAL A 37 2.91 1.79 5.18
N VAL A 38 3.12 2.89 5.89
CA VAL A 38 3.46 4.18 5.27
C VAL A 38 4.98 4.31 5.28
N PRO A 39 5.61 4.75 4.17
CA PRO A 39 7.03 5.06 4.19
C PRO A 39 7.33 6.06 5.31
N SER A 40 8.25 5.74 6.21
CA SER A 40 8.70 6.68 7.24
C SER A 40 9.38 7.88 6.58
N VAL A 41 9.04 9.08 7.03
CA VAL A 41 9.63 10.34 6.53
C VAL A 41 11.15 10.41 6.77
N ASP A 42 11.69 9.54 7.64
CA ASP A 42 13.11 9.40 7.95
C ASP A 42 13.94 8.68 6.87
N MET A 43 13.32 8.20 5.78
CA MET A 43 13.98 7.57 4.63
C MET A 43 14.00 8.49 3.39
N GLY A 44 14.38 9.76 3.60
CA GLY A 44 14.52 10.74 2.53
C GLY A 44 13.24 11.51 2.25
N TYR A 45 13.08 12.62 2.98
CA TYR A 45 12.74 13.92 2.37
C TYR A 45 13.48 14.06 1.04
N PRO A 46 13.02 14.82 0.02
CA PRO A 46 13.86 15.06 -1.15
C PRO A 46 15.25 15.45 -0.67
N ASP A 47 16.25 14.61 -0.97
CA ASP A 47 17.60 15.10 -1.06
C ASP A 47 17.44 16.29 -2.03
N PRO A 48 17.76 17.52 -1.62
CA PRO A 48 17.83 18.59 -2.59
C PRO A 48 18.69 18.03 -3.71
N ILE A 49 18.30 18.30 -4.95
CA ILE A 49 19.24 18.14 -6.04
C ILE A 49 20.50 18.88 -5.58
N TYR A 50 21.55 18.14 -5.22
CA TYR A 50 22.89 18.67 -4.98
C TYR A 50 23.43 19.03 -6.35
N LEU A 51 22.81 20.02 -7.00
CA LEU A 51 23.43 20.74 -8.08
C LEU A 51 24.52 21.58 -7.41
N SER A 52 25.69 20.95 -7.40
CA SER A 52 27.04 21.52 -7.41
C SER A 52 27.19 22.96 -6.93
N MET A 53 28.09 23.09 -5.94
CA MET A 53 28.78 24.31 -5.51
C MET A 53 28.73 25.49 -6.50
N GLU A 54 27.68 26.31 -6.44
CA GLU A 54 27.74 27.74 -6.77
C GLU A 54 26.42 28.43 -6.36
N GLY A 55 26.44 28.98 -5.16
CA GLY A 55 25.73 30.21 -4.79
C GLY A 55 24.24 30.33 -5.10
N MET A 56 23.38 29.76 -4.25
CA MET A 56 22.16 30.43 -3.80
C MET A 56 21.63 29.75 -2.54
N GLN A 57 21.51 30.48 -1.44
CA GLN A 57 20.97 29.99 -0.18
C GLN A 57 19.49 29.62 -0.39
N GLY A 58 19.21 28.32 -0.46
CA GLY A 58 17.84 27.81 -0.52
C GLY A 58 17.09 28.21 0.75
N VAL A 59 16.17 29.16 0.61
CA VAL A 59 15.33 29.62 1.70
C VAL A 59 14.34 28.50 2.04
N TRP A 60 14.57 27.83 3.16
CA TRP A 60 13.53 27.09 3.87
C TRP A 60 12.53 28.11 4.40
N THR A 61 11.57 28.53 3.58
CA THR A 61 10.48 29.35 4.12
C THR A 61 9.62 28.47 5.02
N THR A 62 9.21 29.02 6.16
CA THR A 62 8.21 28.41 7.04
C THR A 62 6.98 27.97 6.25
N GLU A 63 6.59 28.67 5.18
CA GLU A 63 5.46 28.29 4.31
C GLU A 63 5.66 26.97 3.53
N LEU A 64 6.86 26.69 2.99
CA LEU A 64 7.10 25.44 2.23
C LEU A 64 7.04 24.21 3.16
N TYR A 65 7.63 24.33 4.35
CA TYR A 65 7.53 23.29 5.37
C TYR A 65 6.09 23.09 5.86
N GLN A 66 5.35 24.19 6.11
CA GLN A 66 3.96 24.13 6.53
C GLN A 66 3.05 23.49 5.47
N SER A 67 3.24 23.81 4.19
CA SER A 67 2.45 23.22 3.10
C SER A 67 2.73 21.73 2.92
N TYR A 68 4.00 21.31 2.97
CA TYR A 68 4.38 19.88 2.96
C TYR A 68 3.75 19.12 4.12
N MET A 69 3.84 19.67 5.34
CA MET A 69 3.28 19.03 6.53
C MET A 69 1.75 18.97 6.51
N ALA A 70 1.09 19.96 5.91
CA ALA A 70 -0.35 19.92 5.69
C ALA A 70 -0.73 18.80 4.71
N SER A 71 -0.02 18.66 3.59
CA SER A 71 -0.24 17.57 2.63
C SER A 71 0.01 16.19 3.24
N TRP A 72 1.06 16.04 4.06
CA TRP A 72 1.34 14.78 4.76
C TRP A 72 0.23 14.40 5.74
N ARG A 73 -0.22 15.35 6.56
CA ARG A 73 -1.36 15.13 7.48
C ARG A 73 -2.62 14.74 6.73
N GLN A 74 -2.89 15.40 5.60
CA GLN A 74 -4.04 15.07 4.76
C GLN A 74 -3.94 13.64 4.22
N GLN A 75 -2.78 13.24 3.70
CA GLN A 75 -2.56 11.87 3.22
C GLN A 75 -2.74 10.82 4.33
N GLN A 76 -2.24 11.09 5.53
CA GLN A 76 -2.44 10.20 6.68
C GLN A 76 -3.91 10.07 7.07
N GLN A 77 -4.63 11.20 7.13
CA GLN A 77 -6.08 11.18 7.40
C GLN A 77 -6.86 10.41 6.34
N GLU A 78 -6.51 10.55 5.07
CA GLU A 78 -7.12 9.78 3.98
C GLU A 78 -6.87 8.27 4.13
N ILE A 79 -5.65 7.87 4.49
CA ILE A 79 -5.29 6.47 4.73
C ILE A 79 -6.06 5.90 5.91
N GLU A 80 -6.08 6.61 7.04
CA GLU A 80 -6.81 6.18 8.23
C GLU A 80 -8.31 6.08 7.95
N HIS A 81 -8.88 7.06 7.25
CA HIS A 81 -10.29 7.04 6.86
C HIS A 81 -10.60 5.84 5.96
N TRP A 82 -9.72 5.56 4.99
CA TRP A 82 -9.84 4.40 4.13
C TRP A 82 -9.75 3.08 4.91
N LEU A 83 -8.73 2.89 5.76
CA LEU A 83 -8.57 1.68 6.60
C LEU A 83 -9.78 1.45 7.53
N ARG A 84 -10.33 2.53 8.09
CA ARG A 84 -11.56 2.47 8.88
C ARG A 84 -12.72 1.94 8.04
N SER A 85 -12.90 2.48 6.83
CA SER A 85 -13.98 2.02 5.93
C SER A 85 -13.88 0.52 5.59
N GLN A 86 -12.66 0.01 5.42
CA GLN A 86 -12.40 -1.41 5.16
C GLN A 86 -12.65 -2.29 6.38
N THR A 87 -12.28 -1.79 7.56
CA THR A 87 -12.56 -2.46 8.84
C THR A 87 -14.06 -2.54 9.09
N ASP A 88 -14.80 -1.44 8.86
CA ASP A 88 -16.25 -1.41 8.98
C ASP A 88 -16.93 -2.36 7.98
N TYR A 89 -16.35 -2.50 6.78
CA TYR A 89 -16.82 -3.48 5.79
C TYR A 89 -16.67 -4.91 6.31
N ALA A 90 -15.52 -5.29 6.87
CA ALA A 90 -15.32 -6.60 7.47
C ALA A 90 -16.27 -6.86 8.66
N HIS A 91 -16.51 -5.85 9.50
CA HIS A 91 -17.48 -5.93 10.60
C HIS A 91 -18.91 -6.19 10.09
N ARG A 92 -19.33 -5.55 8.98
CA ARG A 92 -20.64 -5.82 8.36
C ARG A 92 -20.77 -7.25 7.84
N GLN A 93 -19.66 -7.90 7.50
CA GLN A 93 -19.61 -9.32 7.15
C GLN A 93 -19.57 -10.25 8.38
N GLY A 94 -19.64 -9.70 9.60
CA GLY A 94 -19.62 -10.46 10.86
C GLY A 94 -18.22 -10.89 11.30
N ILE A 95 -17.16 -10.32 10.73
CA ILE A 95 -15.77 -10.65 11.08
C ILE A 95 -15.18 -9.56 11.97
N ALA A 96 -14.59 -9.96 13.11
CA ALA A 96 -13.87 -9.03 13.97
C ALA A 96 -12.62 -8.51 13.25
N ALA A 97 -12.52 -7.19 13.08
CA ALA A 97 -11.40 -6.56 12.39
C ALA A 97 -10.86 -5.35 13.16
N SER A 98 -9.57 -5.09 13.02
CA SER A 98 -8.87 -3.91 13.53
C SER A 98 -7.86 -3.44 12.49
N TYR A 99 -7.31 -2.23 12.62
CA TYR A 99 -6.31 -1.73 11.69
C TYR A 99 -5.14 -1.01 12.39
N THR A 100 -3.98 -1.01 11.73
CA THR A 100 -2.83 -0.16 12.08
C THR A 100 -2.20 0.44 10.82
N CYS A 101 -1.52 1.57 11.00
CA CYS A 101 -0.84 2.30 9.94
C CYS A 101 0.60 2.60 10.39
N PRO A 102 1.48 1.58 10.52
CA PRO A 102 2.84 1.79 11.00
C PRO A 102 3.70 2.47 9.93
N GLU A 103 4.68 3.27 10.39
CA GLU A 103 5.68 3.87 9.52
C GLU A 103 6.92 2.97 9.38
N GLY A 104 7.50 2.90 8.18
CA GLY A 104 8.77 2.20 7.94
C GLY A 104 8.87 1.48 6.59
N PRO A 105 9.89 0.63 6.42
CA PRO A 105 10.05 -0.21 5.24
C PRO A 105 8.99 -1.34 5.23
N PRO A 106 8.15 -1.47 4.19
CA PRO A 106 6.98 -2.36 4.21
C PRO A 106 7.25 -3.82 4.59
N GLY A 107 8.29 -4.44 4.01
CA GLY A 107 8.61 -5.86 4.27
C GLY A 107 8.92 -6.15 5.75
N PRO A 108 9.97 -5.52 6.31
CA PRO A 108 10.31 -5.65 7.73
C PRO A 108 9.15 -5.27 8.65
N THR A 109 8.50 -4.12 8.41
CA THR A 109 7.41 -3.64 9.26
C THR A 109 6.23 -4.62 9.29
N LEU A 110 5.88 -5.24 8.15
CA LEU A 110 4.83 -6.27 8.13
C LEU A 110 5.21 -7.51 8.97
N CYS A 111 6.47 -7.94 8.92
CA CYS A 111 6.95 -9.07 9.72
C CYS A 111 6.95 -8.73 11.22
N ASP A 112 7.31 -7.50 11.57
CA ASP A 112 7.28 -7.01 12.94
C ASP A 112 5.85 -6.97 13.47
N VAL A 113 4.90 -6.40 12.72
CA VAL A 113 3.49 -6.37 13.13
C VAL A 113 2.93 -7.79 13.27
N ALA A 114 3.25 -8.69 12.33
CA ALA A 114 2.84 -10.09 12.41
C ALA A 114 3.35 -10.77 13.69
N THR A 115 4.60 -10.49 14.08
CA THR A 115 5.21 -11.02 15.30
C THR A 115 4.51 -10.48 16.55
N HIS A 116 4.38 -9.14 16.66
CA HIS A 116 3.79 -8.49 17.84
C HIS A 116 2.31 -8.82 18.01
N TRP A 117 1.56 -8.86 16.91
CA TRP A 117 0.14 -9.23 16.92
C TRP A 117 -0.08 -10.75 16.97
N THR A 118 0.99 -11.55 16.90
CA THR A 118 0.96 -13.02 16.88
C THR A 118 0.03 -13.58 15.82
N ALA A 119 0.18 -13.06 14.59
CA ALA A 119 -0.53 -13.52 13.41
C ALA A 119 -0.16 -14.97 13.09
N ASP A 120 -1.13 -15.77 12.67
CA ASP A 120 -0.89 -17.12 12.16
C ASP A 120 -0.93 -17.19 10.62
N LEU A 121 -1.39 -16.13 9.96
CA LEU A 121 -1.36 -15.94 8.53
C LEU A 121 -1.13 -14.47 8.18
N ILE A 122 -0.24 -14.19 7.22
CA ILE A 122 -0.17 -12.91 6.50
C ILE A 122 -0.81 -13.11 5.13
N MET A 123 -1.86 -12.35 4.83
CA MET A 123 -2.47 -12.25 3.51
C MET A 123 -2.04 -10.95 2.84
N MET A 124 -1.60 -11.04 1.59
CA MET A 124 -1.15 -9.87 0.84
C MET A 124 -1.36 -10.05 -0.66
N GLY A 125 -1.38 -8.94 -1.40
CA GLY A 125 -1.38 -8.99 -2.86
C GLY A 125 -0.07 -9.59 -3.38
N ARG A 126 -0.13 -10.28 -4.52
CA ARG A 126 1.08 -10.76 -5.20
C ARG A 126 1.99 -9.61 -5.65
N ARG A 127 1.39 -8.45 -5.98
CA ARG A 127 2.03 -7.25 -6.53
C ARG A 127 1.41 -5.98 -5.94
N GLY A 128 2.19 -4.90 -5.96
CA GLY A 128 1.71 -3.56 -5.65
C GLY A 128 1.67 -2.64 -6.87
N ARG A 129 1.79 -1.33 -6.65
CA ARG A 129 1.60 -0.25 -7.65
C ARG A 129 2.51 -0.27 -8.91
N SER A 130 3.52 -1.13 -8.98
CA SER A 130 4.61 -1.04 -9.99
C SER A 130 4.49 -1.94 -11.24
N GLY A 131 3.44 -2.75 -11.40
CA GLY A 131 3.00 -3.23 -12.72
C GLY A 131 4.02 -3.93 -13.65
N PHE A 132 5.03 -4.65 -13.15
CA PHE A 132 5.95 -5.42 -14.01
C PHE A 132 5.44 -6.88 -14.27
N SER A 133 5.80 -7.39 -15.45
CA SER A 133 5.31 -8.58 -16.17
C SER A 133 4.99 -9.84 -15.36
N GLU A 134 4.09 -10.66 -15.92
CA GLU A 134 3.66 -12.00 -15.50
C GLU A 134 4.82 -12.86 -14.96
N LEU A 135 4.59 -13.49 -13.79
CA LEU A 135 5.45 -14.42 -13.04
C LEU A 135 6.30 -13.86 -11.87
N LEU A 136 6.63 -12.57 -11.79
CA LEU A 136 7.44 -12.06 -10.66
C LEU A 136 6.59 -11.62 -9.44
N LEU A 137 7.07 -11.98 -8.24
CA LEU A 137 6.63 -11.44 -6.95
C LEU A 137 7.11 -9.98 -6.80
N GLY A 138 6.30 -9.14 -6.16
CA GLY A 138 6.74 -7.81 -5.74
C GLY A 138 7.86 -7.89 -4.69
N SER A 139 8.65 -6.82 -4.55
CA SER A 139 9.76 -6.78 -3.57
C SER A 139 9.29 -7.03 -2.12
N VAL A 140 8.13 -6.46 -1.75
CA VAL A 140 7.54 -6.63 -0.41
C VAL A 140 7.03 -8.06 -0.21
N SER A 141 6.27 -8.61 -1.16
CA SER A 141 5.78 -10.00 -1.08
C SER A 141 6.92 -11.01 -1.08
N ASN A 142 7.95 -10.80 -1.89
CA ASN A 142 9.16 -11.62 -1.85
C ASN A 142 9.87 -11.53 -0.49
N TYR A 143 10.02 -10.34 0.08
CA TYR A 143 10.63 -10.17 1.40
C TYR A 143 9.83 -10.93 2.47
N VAL A 144 8.52 -10.70 2.55
CA VAL A 144 7.64 -11.30 3.55
C VAL A 144 7.62 -12.83 3.43
N MET A 145 7.57 -13.38 2.22
CA MET A 145 7.63 -14.84 2.02
C MET A 145 8.89 -15.50 2.62
N HIS A 146 10.01 -14.79 2.68
CA HIS A 146 11.27 -15.32 3.21
C HIS A 146 11.48 -15.04 4.71
N HIS A 147 10.77 -14.07 5.29
CA HIS A 147 11.05 -13.58 6.65
C HIS A 147 9.84 -13.61 7.60
N ALA A 148 8.64 -13.93 7.11
CA ALA A 148 7.45 -13.94 7.94
C ALA A 148 7.57 -14.96 9.09
N PRO A 149 7.08 -14.60 10.29
CA PRO A 149 7.06 -15.51 11.44
C PRO A 149 5.96 -16.60 11.32
N CYS A 150 5.12 -16.53 10.29
CA CYS A 150 3.95 -17.38 10.12
C CYS A 150 3.66 -17.66 8.64
N SER A 151 2.57 -18.38 8.36
CA SER A 151 2.17 -18.69 6.98
C SER A 151 1.93 -17.41 6.18
N VAL A 152 2.22 -17.46 4.88
CA VAL A 152 1.99 -16.34 3.95
C VAL A 152 1.10 -16.83 2.81
N LEU A 153 0.04 -16.09 2.50
CA LEU A 153 -0.85 -16.32 1.37
C LEU A 153 -0.88 -15.10 0.46
N THR A 154 -0.43 -15.29 -0.78
CA THR A 154 -0.47 -14.24 -1.81
C THR A 154 -1.73 -14.37 -2.64
N VAL A 155 -2.53 -13.30 -2.70
CA VAL A 155 -3.74 -13.23 -3.54
C VAL A 155 -3.38 -12.61 -4.89
N GLN A 156 -3.77 -13.29 -5.97
CA GLN A 156 -3.67 -12.76 -7.32
C GLN A 156 -5.01 -12.15 -7.71
N GLY A 157 -5.05 -10.82 -7.87
CA GLY A 157 -6.22 -10.16 -8.42
C GLY A 157 -6.45 -10.62 -9.86
N MET A 158 -7.71 -10.81 -10.24
CA MET A 158 -8.06 -10.90 -11.65
C MET A 158 -7.87 -9.50 -12.25
N GLU A 159 -6.83 -9.31 -13.06
CA GLU A 159 -6.72 -8.10 -13.87
C GLU A 159 -7.98 -8.03 -14.76
N GLN A 160 -8.80 -7.00 -14.58
CA GLN A 160 -9.64 -6.58 -15.69
C GLN A 160 -8.68 -6.17 -16.81
N PRO A 161 -8.82 -6.74 -18.02
CA PRO A 161 -7.93 -6.41 -19.12
C PRO A 161 -7.95 -4.89 -19.31
N ALA A 162 -6.76 -4.29 -19.27
CA ALA A 162 -6.57 -2.86 -19.43
C ALA A 162 -7.39 -2.39 -20.63
N MET A 163 -8.36 -1.51 -20.40
CA MET A 163 -9.10 -0.86 -21.46
C MET A 163 -8.06 -0.15 -22.33
N ALA A 164 -7.94 -0.61 -23.58
CA ALA A 164 -6.99 -0.09 -24.55
C ALA A 164 -7.11 1.43 -24.58
N THR A 165 -6.09 2.11 -24.08
CA THR A 165 -5.94 3.55 -24.28
C THR A 165 -5.55 3.70 -25.73
N THR A 166 -6.54 3.85 -26.61
CA THR A 166 -6.36 4.39 -27.95
C THR A 166 -5.86 5.83 -27.76
N THR A 167 -4.54 5.99 -27.75
CA THR A 167 -3.89 7.28 -27.96
C THR A 167 -4.23 7.74 -29.36
N ALA A 168 -5.20 8.65 -29.48
CA ALA A 168 -5.36 9.46 -30.69
C ALA A 168 -4.14 10.37 -30.82
N HIS A 169 -3.45 10.24 -31.95
CA HIS A 169 -2.34 11.09 -32.37
C HIS A 169 -2.91 12.43 -32.90
N PRO A 170 -2.45 13.61 -32.46
CA PRO A 170 -2.76 14.87 -33.12
C PRO A 170 -1.68 15.18 -34.17
N SER A 171 -2.05 15.04 -35.45
CA SER A 171 -1.30 15.50 -36.63
C SER A 171 -2.35 15.66 -37.73
N GLU A 172 -2.60 16.77 -38.42
CA GLU A 172 -1.94 18.06 -38.58
C GLU A 172 -3.04 19.04 -39.04
N ILE A 173 -2.94 20.31 -38.63
CA ILE A 173 -3.66 21.44 -39.23
C ILE A 173 -2.70 22.08 -40.24
N ALA A 174 -3.01 21.99 -41.54
CA ALA A 174 -2.54 22.80 -42.69
C ALA A 174 -2.86 21.99 -43.97
N SER A 175 -3.52 22.44 -45.04
CA SER A 175 -3.76 23.77 -45.60
C SER A 175 -4.97 23.68 -46.54
N SER A 176 -5.81 24.70 -46.56
CA SER A 176 -6.80 24.92 -47.62
C SER A 176 -6.12 25.40 -48.91
N PRO A 177 -6.62 25.03 -50.10
CA PRO A 177 -6.54 25.87 -51.28
C PRO A 177 -7.70 26.87 -51.36
#